data_AF-A0A9W6U330-F1
#
_entry.id   AF-A0A9W6U330-F1
#
_cell.length_a   1.000
_cell.length_b   1.000
_cell.length_c   1.000
_cell.angle_alpha   90.00
_cell.angle_beta   90.00
_cell.angle_gamma   90.00
#
_symmetry.space_group_name_H-M   'P 1'
#
loop_
_entity.id
_entity.type
_entity.pdbx_description
1 polymer ?
#
loop_
_entity_poly.entity_id
_entity_poly.type
_entity_poly.pdbx_seq_one_letter_code
_entity_poly.pdbx_strand_id
1 'polypeptide(L)'
;MQEVSQLVYLEAALKETLRLHPSAPMLLRSAVADTTLSDGTFVPKNSWIILAPYVTGRLTSVWGADAKEFKPERWIDPTTGKLIHVSAYKFPSFNSGLRMCLGMNLAMLEMKLVAGRVLSKFHVAVQNPEKVTYDLSLTLPVRGSLDVKISPALSRANPDFLGVCLVY
;
A
#
# COMPACT_ATOMS: atom_id res chain seq x y z
N MET A 1 -19.67 9.73 1.99
CA MET A 1 -18.76 8.98 2.90
C MET A 1 -19.11 7.48 3.00
N GLN A 2 -20.40 7.09 3.06
CA GLN A 2 -20.82 5.69 3.14
C GLN A 2 -20.46 4.80 1.93
N GLU A 3 -20.38 5.35 0.72
CA GLU A 3 -19.97 4.56 -0.46
C GLU A 3 -18.48 4.16 -0.40
N VAL A 4 -17.64 4.99 0.22
CA VAL A 4 -16.18 4.74 0.32
C VAL A 4 -15.88 3.60 1.28
N SER A 5 -16.69 3.41 2.33
CA SER A 5 -16.51 2.29 3.26
C SER A 5 -16.85 0.93 2.64
N GLN A 6 -17.58 0.88 1.52
CA GLN A 6 -17.93 -0.36 0.82
C GLN A 6 -16.86 -0.81 -0.18
N LEU A 7 -15.85 0.02 -0.48
CA LEU A 7 -14.78 -0.30 -1.43
C LEU A 7 -13.70 -1.20 -0.80
N VAL A 8 -14.10 -2.42 -0.40
CA VAL A 8 -13.24 -3.39 0.29
C VAL A 8 -12.00 -3.72 -0.54
N TYR A 9 -12.18 -4.06 -1.82
CA TYR A 9 -11.07 -4.42 -2.69
C TYR A 9 -10.11 -3.25 -2.93
N LEU A 10 -10.63 -2.02 -3.04
CA LEU A 10 -9.79 -0.83 -3.18
C LEU A 10 -8.93 -0.62 -1.92
N GLU A 11 -9.53 -0.75 -0.74
CA GLU A 11 -8.77 -0.61 0.50
C GLU A 11 -7.72 -1.72 0.67
N ALA A 12 -8.06 -2.95 0.30
CA ALA A 12 -7.12 -4.07 0.25
C ALA A 12 -5.94 -3.78 -0.71
N ALA A 13 -6.21 -3.26 -1.91
CA ALA A 13 -5.19 -2.89 -2.88
C ALA A 13 -4.31 -1.72 -2.41
N LEU A 14 -4.86 -0.76 -1.68
CA LEU A 14 -4.10 0.32 -1.07
C LEU A 14 -3.20 -0.18 0.08
N LYS A 15 -3.70 -1.06 0.94
CA LYS A 15 -2.89 -1.69 2.00
C LYS A 15 -1.76 -2.52 1.40
N GLU A 16 -2.03 -3.26 0.34
CA GLU A 16 -1.03 -4.03 -0.38
C GLU A 16 0.02 -3.15 -1.06
N THR A 17 -0.42 -2.03 -1.66
CA THR A 17 0.48 -1.01 -2.20
C THR A 17 1.40 -0.48 -1.11
N LEU A 18 0.88 -0.10 0.06
CA LEU A 18 1.68 0.41 1.18
C LEU A 18 2.60 -0.64 1.81
N ARG A 19 2.27 -1.92 1.72
CA ARG A 19 3.13 -3.01 2.23
C ARG A 19 4.39 -3.15 1.37
N LEU A 20 4.22 -3.09 0.04
CA LEU A 20 5.34 -3.17 -0.90
C LEU A 20 6.03 -1.82 -1.09
N HIS A 21 5.31 -0.71 -1.05
CA HIS A 21 5.79 0.63 -1.36
C HIS A 21 5.43 1.60 -0.22
N PRO A 22 5.96 1.39 1.00
CA PRO A 22 5.70 2.28 2.11
C PRO A 22 6.30 3.67 1.84
N SER A 23 5.57 4.72 2.23
CA SER A 23 6.06 6.11 2.10
C SER A 23 7.37 6.32 2.86
N ALA A 24 7.51 5.74 4.06
CA ALA A 24 8.75 5.72 4.85
C ALA A 24 9.36 4.30 4.82
N PRO A 25 10.39 4.05 4.00
CA PRO A 25 10.94 2.70 3.83
C PRO A 25 11.83 2.26 4.99
N MET A 26 12.37 3.21 5.75
CA MET A 26 13.18 3.01 6.95
C MET A 26 12.77 4.01 8.03
N LEU A 27 12.77 3.56 9.28
CA LEU A 27 12.37 4.34 10.44
C LEU A 27 13.40 4.14 11.54
N LEU A 28 13.97 5.24 12.02
CA LEU A 28 14.93 5.22 13.12
C LEU A 28 14.23 5.30 14.48
N ARG A 29 14.77 4.57 15.44
CA ARG A 29 14.48 4.65 16.87
C ARG A 29 15.79 4.72 17.64
N SER A 30 15.78 5.37 18.79
CA SER A 30 16.91 5.39 19.71
C SER A 30 16.49 4.76 21.03
N ALA A 31 17.33 3.87 21.56
CA ALA A 31 17.10 3.25 22.86
C ALA A 31 17.36 4.27 23.98
N VAL A 32 16.33 4.64 24.75
CA VAL A 32 16.46 5.61 25.86
C VAL A 32 17.06 5.03 27.13
N ALA A 33 17.12 3.70 27.21
CA ALA A 33 17.70 2.91 28.29
C ALA A 33 18.16 1.56 27.72
N ASP A 34 19.00 0.85 28.46
CA ASP A 34 19.35 -0.54 28.16
C ASP A 34 18.07 -1.38 28.09
N THR A 35 17.94 -2.19 27.05
CA THR A 35 16.76 -3.01 26.84
C THR A 35 17.12 -4.34 26.19
N THR A 36 16.15 -5.24 26.12
CA THR A 36 16.31 -6.54 25.48
C THR A 36 15.10 -6.76 24.58
N LEU A 37 15.35 -7.07 23.31
CA LEU A 37 14.30 -7.36 22.35
C LEU A 37 13.63 -8.71 22.69
N SER A 38 12.47 -8.97 22.09
CA SER A 38 11.69 -10.17 22.35
C SER A 38 12.41 -11.49 22.04
N ASP A 39 13.47 -11.45 21.22
CA ASP A 39 14.31 -12.59 20.87
C ASP A 39 15.53 -12.76 21.80
N GLY A 40 15.65 -11.93 22.84
CA GLY A 40 16.78 -11.94 23.77
C GLY A 40 17.96 -11.05 23.36
N THR A 41 17.87 -10.33 22.24
CA THR A 41 18.94 -9.42 21.80
C THR A 41 19.07 -8.23 22.75
N PHE A 42 20.21 -8.11 23.43
CA PHE A 42 20.52 -6.94 24.26
C PHE A 42 20.79 -5.71 23.40
N VAL A 43 20.19 -4.58 23.77
CA VAL A 43 20.37 -3.28 23.10
C VAL A 43 20.80 -2.25 24.13
N PRO A 44 22.05 -1.76 24.06
CA PRO A 44 22.52 -0.70 24.95
C PRO A 44 21.75 0.62 24.76
N LYS A 45 21.65 1.41 25.83
CA LYS A 45 21.20 2.80 25.78
C LYS A 45 21.94 3.58 24.71
N ASN A 46 21.23 4.50 24.05
CA ASN A 46 21.66 5.35 22.93
C ASN A 46 21.93 4.60 21.62
N SER A 47 21.69 3.29 21.54
CA SER A 47 21.77 2.56 20.27
C SER A 47 20.68 3.03 19.30
N TRP A 48 21.04 3.15 18.02
CA TRP A 48 20.09 3.37 16.93
C TRP A 48 19.54 2.03 16.42
N ILE A 49 18.23 1.94 16.33
CA ILE A 49 17.50 0.79 15.80
C ILE A 49 16.79 1.24 14.53
N ILE A 50 16.99 0.51 13.43
CA ILE A 50 16.29 0.73 12.17
C ILE A 50 15.16 -0.29 12.06
N LEU A 51 13.93 0.19 12.00
CA LEU A 51 12.80 -0.59 11.53
C LEU A 51 12.70 -0.36 10.02
N ALA A 52 12.69 -1.43 9.23
CA ALA A 52 12.69 -1.34 7.77
C ALA A 52 11.36 -1.87 7.17
N PRO A 53 10.26 -1.09 7.19
CA PRO A 53 8.98 -1.50 6.59
C PRO A 53 9.10 -2.05 5.17
N TYR A 54 9.97 -1.46 4.34
CA TYR A 54 10.18 -1.91 2.97
C TYR A 54 10.68 -3.36 2.90
N VAL A 55 11.59 -3.73 3.80
CA VAL A 55 12.16 -5.07 3.92
C VAL A 55 11.14 -6.01 4.56
N THR A 56 10.57 -5.62 5.71
CA THR A 56 9.58 -6.42 6.45
C THR A 56 8.36 -6.77 5.59
N GLY A 57 7.93 -5.84 4.73
CA GLY A 57 6.89 -6.08 3.74
C GLY A 57 7.20 -7.27 2.82
N ARG A 58 8.46 -7.52 2.47
CA ARG A 58 8.90 -8.58 1.54
C ARG A 58 9.46 -9.83 2.22
N LEU A 59 9.50 -9.88 3.55
CA LEU A 59 10.01 -11.04 4.28
C LEU A 59 9.06 -12.23 4.14
N THR A 60 9.55 -13.33 3.60
CA THR A 60 8.78 -14.58 3.44
C THR A 60 8.42 -15.23 4.77
N SER A 61 9.23 -15.04 5.81
CA SER A 61 8.92 -15.46 7.17
C SER A 61 7.69 -14.76 7.77
N VAL A 62 7.33 -13.58 7.26
CA VAL A 62 6.20 -12.77 7.75
C VAL A 62 4.99 -12.90 6.84
N TRP A 63 5.21 -12.88 5.52
CA TRP A 63 4.14 -12.79 4.51
C TRP A 63 3.96 -14.06 3.67
N GLY A 64 4.76 -15.10 3.90
CA GLY A 64 4.71 -16.36 3.15
C GLY A 64 5.54 -16.33 1.86
N ALA A 65 5.48 -17.41 1.07
CA ALA A 65 6.25 -17.53 -0.17
C ALA A 65 5.91 -16.44 -1.21
N ASP A 66 4.65 -15.98 -1.21
CA ASP A 66 4.14 -14.93 -2.10
C ASP A 66 4.42 -13.49 -1.61
N ALA A 67 5.36 -13.29 -0.67
CA ALA A 67 5.64 -11.99 -0.06
C ALA A 67 6.01 -10.88 -1.05
N LYS A 68 6.56 -11.22 -2.21
CA LYS A 68 6.92 -10.23 -3.25
C LYS A 68 5.79 -9.94 -4.23
N GLU A 69 4.72 -10.74 -4.22
CA GLU A 69 3.58 -10.58 -5.12
C GLU A 69 2.63 -9.49 -4.60
N PHE A 70 2.05 -8.72 -5.52
CA PHE A 70 0.97 -7.81 -5.24
C PHE A 70 -0.35 -8.58 -5.23
N LYS A 71 -0.89 -8.86 -4.04
CA LYS A 71 -2.08 -9.69 -3.83
C LYS A 71 -3.04 -9.06 -2.82
N PRO A 72 -3.94 -8.16 -3.27
CA PRO A 72 -4.95 -7.52 -2.40
C PRO A 72 -5.78 -8.51 -1.59
N GLU A 73 -6.02 -9.71 -2.12
CA GLU A 73 -6.82 -10.76 -1.50
C GLU A 73 -6.27 -11.18 -0.14
N ARG A 74 -4.98 -10.97 0.15
CA ARG A 74 -4.41 -11.26 1.47
C ARG A 74 -5.02 -10.44 2.60
N TRP A 75 -5.69 -9.34 2.27
CA TRP A 75 -6.34 -8.44 3.22
C TRP A 75 -7.83 -8.74 3.36
N ILE A 76 -8.36 -9.74 2.64
CA ILE A 76 -9.77 -10.03 2.56
C ILE A 76 -10.02 -11.45 3.07
N ASP A 77 -11.01 -11.59 3.94
CA ASP A 77 -11.49 -12.88 4.40
C ASP A 77 -12.24 -13.57 3.25
N PRO A 78 -11.83 -14.76 2.81
CA PRO A 78 -12.40 -15.41 1.63
C PRO A 78 -13.84 -15.88 1.83
N THR A 79 -14.31 -16.01 3.07
CA THR A 79 -15.67 -16.46 3.38
C THR A 79 -16.64 -15.30 3.52
N THR A 80 -16.22 -14.23 4.19
CA THR A 80 -17.08 -13.07 4.49
C THR A 80 -16.93 -11.93 3.48
N GLY A 81 -15.85 -11.92 2.69
CA GLY A 81 -15.52 -10.84 1.77
C GLY A 81 -15.14 -9.52 2.47
N LYS A 82 -14.92 -9.54 3.79
CA LYS A 82 -14.57 -8.35 4.59
C LYS A 82 -13.07 -8.24 4.78
N LEU A 83 -12.60 -7.04 5.11
CA LEU A 83 -11.19 -6.85 5.45
C LEU A 83 -10.81 -7.61 6.73
N ILE A 84 -9.70 -8.34 6.70
CA ILE A 84 -9.15 -8.96 7.90
C ILE A 84 -8.39 -7.94 8.75
N HIS A 85 -8.34 -8.19 10.05
CA HIS A 85 -7.48 -7.43 10.95
C HIS A 85 -6.04 -7.95 10.88
N VAL A 86 -5.12 -7.09 10.46
CA VAL A 86 -3.67 -7.37 10.47
C VAL A 86 -3.02 -6.49 11.52
N SER A 87 -2.18 -7.08 12.38
CA SER A 87 -1.43 -6.35 13.39
C SER A 87 -0.55 -5.26 12.78
N ALA A 88 -0.56 -4.06 13.37
CA ALA A 88 0.31 -2.96 12.96
C ALA A 88 1.82 -3.29 13.09
N TYR A 89 2.18 -4.28 13.91
CA TYR A 89 3.56 -4.78 14.00
C TYR A 89 3.94 -5.68 12.82
N LYS A 90 2.95 -6.34 12.18
CA LYS A 90 3.13 -7.09 10.93
C LYS A 90 3.11 -6.17 9.71
N PHE A 91 2.29 -5.12 9.76
CA PHE A 91 2.14 -4.09 8.72
C PHE A 91 2.53 -2.70 9.25
N PRO A 92 3.84 -2.38 9.34
CA PRO A 92 4.32 -1.16 9.99
C PRO A 92 4.33 0.09 9.09
N SER A 93 3.60 0.11 7.97
CA SER A 93 3.60 1.26 7.03
C SER A 93 3.05 2.55 7.65
N PHE A 94 2.29 2.45 8.74
CA PHE A 94 1.84 3.58 9.56
C PHE A 94 2.42 3.55 10.98
N ASN A 95 3.56 2.88 11.20
CA ASN A 95 4.11 2.55 12.52
C ASN A 95 3.14 1.70 13.38
N SER A 96 3.51 1.47 14.63
CA SER A 96 2.70 0.78 15.64
C SER A 96 2.90 1.42 17.02
N GLY A 97 2.03 1.06 17.97
CA GLY A 97 2.10 1.53 19.36
C GLY A 97 1.87 3.04 19.51
N LEU A 98 2.49 3.65 20.54
CA LEU A 98 2.32 5.06 20.91
C LEU A 98 2.79 6.06 19.84
N ARG A 99 3.55 5.60 18.84
CA ARG A 99 4.06 6.42 17.73
C ARG A 99 3.45 6.00 16.39
N MET A 100 2.26 5.39 16.43
CA MET A 100 1.42 5.17 15.25
C MET A 100 1.13 6.50 14.56
N CYS A 101 1.08 6.49 13.23
CA CYS A 101 0.84 7.67 12.42
C CYS A 101 -0.52 8.29 12.77
N LEU A 102 -0.51 9.50 13.31
CA LEU A 102 -1.72 10.27 13.62
C LEU A 102 -2.58 10.51 12.37
N GLY A 103 -1.95 10.62 11.20
CA GLY A 103 -2.60 10.85 9.91
C GLY A 103 -3.09 9.58 9.20
N MET A 104 -2.98 8.38 9.79
CA MET A 104 -3.33 7.12 9.12
C MET A 104 -4.75 7.13 8.55
N ASN A 105 -5.74 7.52 9.35
CA ASN A 105 -7.14 7.51 8.93
C ASN A 105 -7.41 8.52 7.81
N LEU A 106 -6.81 9.71 7.90
CA LEU A 106 -6.93 10.74 6.87
C LEU A 106 -6.29 10.28 5.56
N ALA A 107 -5.05 9.78 5.61
CA ALA A 107 -4.34 9.31 4.44
C ALA A 107 -5.08 8.15 3.73
N MET A 108 -5.59 7.17 4.50
CA MET A 108 -6.39 6.07 3.94
C MET A 108 -7.68 6.58 3.29
N LEU A 109 -8.36 7.56 3.89
CA LEU A 109 -9.55 8.17 3.32
C LEU A 109 -9.23 8.90 2.00
N GLU A 110 -8.20 9.74 1.99
CA GLU A 110 -7.78 10.50 0.80
C GLU A 110 -7.35 9.57 -0.34
N MET A 111 -6.52 8.56 -0.05
CA MET A 111 -6.11 7.58 -1.06
C MET A 111 -7.32 6.85 -1.66
N LYS A 112 -8.29 6.43 -0.83
CA LYS A 112 -9.51 5.77 -1.31
C LYS A 112 -10.35 6.70 -2.18
N LEU A 113 -10.50 7.97 -1.79
CA LEU A 113 -11.25 8.96 -2.57
C LEU A 113 -10.59 9.24 -3.92
N VAL A 114 -9.29 9.53 -3.93
CA VAL A 114 -8.55 9.85 -5.16
C VAL A 114 -8.49 8.63 -6.07
N ALA A 115 -8.05 7.47 -5.56
CA ALA A 115 -7.94 6.27 -6.38
C ALA A 115 -9.31 5.80 -6.90
N GLY A 116 -10.34 5.79 -6.04
CA GLY A 116 -11.70 5.45 -6.46
C GLY A 116 -12.23 6.39 -7.53
N ARG A 117 -11.94 7.69 -7.42
CA ARG A 117 -12.38 8.69 -8.40
C ARG A 117 -11.67 8.56 -9.74
N VAL A 118 -10.35 8.35 -9.73
CA VAL A 118 -9.54 8.19 -10.94
C VAL A 118 -9.92 6.90 -11.65
N LEU A 119 -9.93 5.77 -10.92
CA LEU A 119 -10.18 4.45 -11.50
C LEU A 119 -11.64 4.25 -11.96
N SER A 120 -12.61 5.00 -11.40
CA SER A 120 -14.00 4.97 -11.89
C SER A 120 -14.21 5.68 -13.22
N LYS A 121 -13.27 6.55 -13.63
CA LYS A 121 -13.37 7.34 -14.86
C LYS A 121 -12.35 6.97 -15.91
N PHE A 122 -11.21 6.44 -15.48
CA PHE A 122 -10.06 6.30 -16.34
C PHE A 122 -9.41 4.94 -16.16
N HIS A 123 -9.01 4.37 -17.28
CA HIS A 123 -8.01 3.32 -17.33
C HIS A 123 -6.61 3.97 -17.34
N VAL A 124 -5.78 3.61 -16.37
CA VAL A 124 -4.42 4.12 -16.18
C VAL A 124 -3.44 2.99 -16.44
N ALA A 125 -2.58 3.15 -17.45
CA ALA A 125 -1.54 2.19 -17.81
C ALA A 125 -0.16 2.82 -17.66
N VAL A 126 0.70 2.24 -16.83
CA VAL A 126 2.09 2.69 -16.66
C VAL A 126 2.90 2.33 -17.91
N GLN A 127 3.69 3.28 -18.40
CA GLN A 127 4.62 3.06 -19.50
C GLN A 127 5.97 2.56 -18.95
N ASN A 128 6.52 1.51 -19.57
CA ASN A 128 7.81 0.90 -19.18
C ASN A 128 7.90 0.57 -17.67
N PRO A 129 6.95 -0.21 -17.10
CA PRO A 129 6.90 -0.51 -15.67
C PRO A 129 8.19 -1.13 -15.12
N GLU A 130 8.97 -1.84 -15.95
CA GLU A 130 10.25 -2.43 -15.61
C GLU A 130 11.36 -1.42 -15.30
N LYS A 131 11.22 -0.16 -15.74
CA LYS A 131 12.17 0.92 -15.47
C LYS A 131 11.87 1.65 -14.17
N VAL A 132 10.69 1.42 -13.57
CA VAL A 132 10.27 2.10 -12.35
C VAL A 132 11.17 1.65 -11.20
N THR A 133 11.92 2.60 -10.66
CA THR A 133 12.78 2.41 -9.48
C THR A 133 12.61 3.58 -8.53
N TYR A 134 13.31 3.56 -7.40
CA TYR A 134 13.20 4.57 -6.35
C TYR A 134 14.43 5.45 -6.28
N ASP A 135 14.23 6.70 -5.89
CA ASP A 135 15.34 7.57 -5.48
C ASP A 135 15.65 7.41 -3.99
N LEU A 136 16.91 7.67 -3.64
CA LEU A 136 17.35 7.67 -2.26
C LEU A 136 16.89 8.97 -1.60
N SER A 137 15.85 8.88 -0.76
CA SER A 137 15.26 10.01 -0.04
C SER A 137 14.75 9.57 1.34
N LEU A 138 14.27 10.53 2.13
CA LEU A 138 13.58 10.27 3.39
C LEU A 138 12.28 9.47 3.17
N THR A 139 11.60 9.77 2.08
CA THR A 139 10.47 8.98 1.57
C THR A 139 10.94 8.02 0.48
N LEU A 140 10.03 7.21 -0.07
CA LEU A 140 10.29 6.31 -1.20
C LEU A 140 9.71 6.86 -2.53
N PRO A 141 10.24 7.97 -3.08
CA PRO A 141 9.76 8.52 -4.35
C PRO A 141 10.19 7.64 -5.53
N VAL A 142 9.41 7.67 -6.61
CA VAL A 142 9.84 7.13 -7.91
C VAL A 142 11.00 7.98 -8.41
N ARG A 143 12.05 7.34 -8.93
CA ARG A 143 13.16 8.01 -9.59
C ARG A 143 12.71 8.55 -10.94
N GLY A 144 12.83 9.85 -11.15
CA GLY A 144 12.43 10.51 -12.39
C GLY A 144 10.91 10.62 -12.57
N SER A 145 10.42 10.49 -13.81
CA SER A 145 8.99 10.53 -14.13
C SER A 145 8.35 9.15 -13.99
N LEU A 146 7.06 9.13 -13.62
CA LEU A 146 6.19 7.97 -13.78
C LEU A 146 5.23 8.25 -14.95
N ASP A 147 5.63 7.87 -16.15
CA ASP A 147 4.83 8.13 -17.34
C ASP A 147 3.64 7.16 -17.41
N VAL A 148 2.45 7.71 -17.58
CA VAL A 148 1.20 6.95 -17.63
C VAL A 148 0.38 7.33 -18.86
N LYS A 149 -0.21 6.33 -19.50
CA LYS A 149 -1.25 6.53 -20.51
C LYS A 149 -2.61 6.49 -19.81
N ILE A 150 -3.39 7.55 -20.02
CA ILE A 150 -4.74 7.68 -19.47
C ILE A 150 -5.74 7.57 -20.61
N SER A 151 -6.76 6.74 -20.43
CA SER A 151 -7.89 6.60 -21.36
C SER A 151 -9.20 6.52 -20.58
N PRO A 152 -10.35 6.94 -21.14
CA PRO A 152 -11.63 6.77 -20.47
C PRO A 152 -11.89 5.30 -20.12
N ALA A 153 -12.34 5.03 -18.90
CA ALA A 153 -12.83 3.71 -18.54
C ALA A 153 -14.13 3.46 -19.32
N LEU A 154 -14.21 2.34 -20.05
CA LEU A 154 -15.44 1.92 -20.75
C LEU A 154 -16.60 1.95 -19.75
N SER A 155 -17.62 2.77 -20.02
CA SER A 155 -18.73 2.91 -19.08
C SER A 155 -19.47 1.58 -18.97
N ARG A 156 -19.86 1.18 -17.75
CA ARG A 156 -20.82 0.09 -17.51
C ARG A 156 -22.26 0.49 -17.86
N ALA A 157 -22.46 1.59 -18.58
CA ALA A 157 -23.75 2.10 -18.99
C ALA A 157 -23.73 2.35 -20.48
N ASN A 158 -23.84 1.28 -21.27
CA ASN A 158 -24.53 1.40 -22.55
C ASN A 158 -25.13 0.06 -23.02
N PRO A 159 -26.46 -0.13 -22.91
CA PRO A 159 -27.17 -1.12 -23.71
C PRO A 159 -27.13 -0.79 -25.23
N ASP A 160 -26.80 0.43 -25.63
CA ASP A 160 -26.94 0.88 -27.03
C ASP A 160 -25.71 0.64 -27.91
N PHE A 161 -24.64 0.01 -27.40
CA PHE A 161 -23.43 -0.30 -28.19
C PHE A 161 -23.52 -1.59 -29.03
N LEU A 162 -24.71 -2.19 -29.17
CA LEU A 162 -24.96 -3.15 -30.25
C LEU A 162 -25.29 -2.48 -31.59
N GLY A 163 -25.41 -1.14 -31.64
CA GLY A 163 -25.88 -0.43 -32.85
C GLY A 163 -24.84 0.35 -33.66
N VAL A 164 -23.59 0.49 -33.20
CA VAL A 164 -22.62 1.38 -33.88
C VAL A 164 -21.28 0.68 -34.12
N CYS A 165 -21.36 -0.53 -34.68
CA CYS A 165 -20.48 -0.86 -35.80
C CYS A 165 -21.21 -0.38 -37.05
N LEU A 166 -20.83 0.78 -37.59
CA LEU A 166 -20.76 1.09 -39.02
C LEU A 166 -20.44 2.59 -39.18
N VAL A 167 -19.39 2.85 -39.96
CA VAL A 167 -18.93 4.15 -40.47
C VAL A 167 -18.17 5.02 -39.46
N TYR A 168 -16.86 4.77 -39.32
CA TYR A 168 -15.76 5.55 -39.91
C TYR A 168 -14.46 4.75 -39.82
#